data_AF-A0A9E5AUG0-F1
#
_entry.id   AF-A0A9E5AUG0-F1
#
_cell.length_a   1.000
_cell.length_b   1.000
_cell.length_c   1.000
_cell.angle_alpha   90.00
_cell.angle_beta   90.00
_cell.angle_gamma   90.00
#
_symmetry.space_group_name_H-M   'P 1'
#
loop_
_entity.id
_entity.type
_entity.pdbx_description
1 polymer ?
#
loop_
_entity_poly.entity_id
_entity_poly.type
_entity_poly.pdbx_seq_one_letter_code
_entity_poly.pdbx_strand_id
1 'polypeptide(L)'
;MTAVAPTAGPTVDGAKEDLCRRCGASCHVAVPVDEMGAVVVAGLHCQFLQRDGDRFACSVYTERFERAPWCHTAEQAQPLGYLASDCPYGAHQEGKKTLPAAEFARVFPSILRNLRAWGLPTYIDRGAFLSELYTRTGRRWALDPWPGDAERLRLRPIGFSQPRVASLQARDRPDQ
;
A
#
# COMPACT_ATOMS: atom_id res chain seq x y z
N MET A 1 -12.31 28.24 36.79
CA MET A 1 -12.23 27.91 35.35
C MET A 1 -10.76 27.99 34.96
N THR A 2 -10.05 26.86 35.02
CA THR A 2 -8.60 26.82 34.77
C THR A 2 -8.40 26.45 33.31
N ALA A 3 -7.83 27.36 32.53
CA ALA A 3 -7.52 27.14 31.13
C ALA A 3 -6.49 25.99 31.00
N VAL A 4 -6.87 24.97 30.23
CA VAL A 4 -5.96 23.90 29.81
C VAL A 4 -5.08 24.48 28.70
N ALA A 5 -3.77 24.53 28.93
CA ALA A 5 -2.80 24.93 27.93
C ALA A 5 -2.79 23.93 26.76
N PRO A 6 -2.59 24.38 25.51
CA PRO A 6 -2.47 23.48 24.38
C PRO A 6 -1.23 22.60 24.54
N THR A 7 -1.44 21.28 24.49
CA THR A 7 -0.38 20.29 24.39
C THR A 7 0.40 20.55 23.11
N ALA A 8 1.66 20.98 23.25
CA ALA A 8 2.60 21.05 22.15
C ALA A 8 2.66 19.67 21.48
N GLY A 9 2.36 19.61 20.18
CA GLY A 9 2.62 18.44 19.37
C GLY A 9 4.11 18.09 19.40
N PRO A 10 4.49 16.84 19.10
CA PRO A 10 5.89 16.42 19.15
C PRO A 10 6.73 17.34 18.27
N THR A 11 7.70 18.01 18.90
CA THR A 11 8.73 18.78 18.20
C THR A 11 9.54 17.80 17.37
N VAL A 12 9.30 17.79 16.06
CA VAL A 12 10.08 17.02 15.12
C VAL A 12 11.48 17.65 15.11
N ASP A 13 12.45 17.03 15.77
CA ASP A 13 13.86 17.39 15.62
C ASP A 13 14.26 17.13 14.17
N GLY A 14 14.10 18.15 13.33
CA GLY A 14 14.34 18.10 11.88
C GLY A 14 15.74 17.62 11.50
N ALA A 15 16.70 17.66 12.44
CA ALA A 15 18.07 17.19 12.27
C ALA A 15 18.19 15.69 11.95
N LYS A 16 17.17 14.87 12.27
CA LYS A 16 17.21 13.44 11.90
C LYS A 16 16.80 13.24 10.45
N GLU A 17 15.81 13.96 9.94
CA GLU A 17 15.17 13.73 8.63
C GLU A 17 16.13 13.80 7.42
N ASP A 18 17.26 14.50 7.55
CA ASP A 18 18.32 14.58 6.52
C ASP A 18 18.99 13.24 6.22
N LEU A 19 18.91 12.26 7.12
CA LEU A 19 19.43 10.91 6.90
C LEU A 19 18.51 10.07 5.98
N CYS A 20 17.36 10.61 5.57
CA CYS A 20 16.42 9.93 4.70
C CYS A 20 17.04 9.73 3.31
N ARG A 21 17.44 8.49 3.02
CA ARG A 21 18.01 8.06 1.73
C ARG A 21 17.03 8.08 0.55
N ARG A 22 15.77 8.43 0.79
CA ARG A 22 14.71 8.42 -0.25
C ARG A 22 14.51 7.05 -0.93
N CYS A 23 14.71 5.97 -0.18
CA CYS A 23 14.55 4.60 -0.67
C CYS A 23 13.09 4.15 -0.91
N GLY A 24 12.11 4.91 -0.41
CA GLY A 24 10.68 4.63 -0.56
C GLY A 24 10.12 3.50 0.30
N ALA A 25 10.94 2.65 0.94
CA ALA A 25 10.47 1.46 1.68
C ALA A 25 9.47 1.79 2.80
N SER A 26 9.68 2.88 3.54
CA SER A 26 8.75 3.32 4.60
C SER A 26 7.39 3.76 4.05
N CYS A 27 7.37 4.33 2.85
CA CYS A 27 6.16 4.78 2.15
C CYS A 27 5.44 3.65 1.39
N HIS A 28 6.06 2.48 1.23
CA HIS A 28 5.40 1.30 0.70
C HIS A 28 4.70 0.51 1.82
N VAL A 29 3.59 -0.13 1.45
CA VAL A 29 2.99 -1.17 2.29
C VAL A 29 3.89 -2.40 2.21
N ALA A 30 4.11 -3.02 3.37
CA ALA A 30 4.78 -4.29 3.46
C ALA A 30 3.82 -5.37 3.96
N VAL A 31 3.99 -6.58 3.43
CA VAL A 31 3.17 -7.74 3.76
C VAL A 31 4.06 -8.78 4.40
N PRO A 32 3.75 -9.24 5.63
CA PRO A 32 4.39 -10.42 6.20
C PRO A 32 4.27 -11.63 5.26
N VAL A 33 5.39 -12.27 4.95
CA VAL A 33 5.45 -13.49 4.13
C VAL A 33 6.22 -14.56 4.88
N ASP A 34 5.50 -15.51 5.46
CA ASP A 34 6.05 -16.69 6.14
C ASP A 34 7.26 -16.31 7.04
N GLU A 35 8.37 -17.03 6.95
CA GLU A 35 9.61 -16.76 7.72
C GLU A 35 10.44 -15.58 7.16
N MET A 36 10.06 -15.00 6.01
CA MET A 36 10.82 -13.92 5.39
C MET A 36 10.58 -12.55 6.06
N GLY A 37 9.52 -12.43 6.85
CA GLY A 37 9.13 -11.17 7.49
C GLY A 37 8.39 -10.22 6.54
N ALA A 38 8.43 -8.92 6.83
CA ALA A 38 7.68 -7.90 6.10
C ALA A 38 8.34 -7.56 4.74
N VAL A 39 7.67 -7.92 3.65
CA VAL A 39 8.14 -7.68 2.27
C VAL A 39 7.45 -6.46 1.68
N VAL A 40 8.24 -5.49 1.19
CA VAL A 40 7.75 -4.32 0.43
C VAL A 40 7.05 -4.80 -0.83
N VAL A 41 5.79 -4.38 -1.01
CA VAL A 41 5.01 -4.73 -2.20
C VAL A 41 5.20 -3.65 -3.26
N ALA A 42 5.89 -3.99 -4.35
CA ALA A 42 6.03 -3.10 -5.51
C ALA A 42 4.66 -2.59 -5.97
N GLY A 43 4.58 -1.30 -6.36
CA GLY A 43 3.34 -0.65 -6.79
C GLY A 43 2.30 -0.39 -5.68
N LEU A 44 2.51 -0.91 -4.47
CA LEU A 44 1.63 -0.67 -3.32
C LEU A 44 2.28 0.32 -2.35
N HIS A 45 2.06 1.60 -2.60
CA HIS A 45 2.64 2.69 -1.81
C HIS A 45 1.64 3.80 -1.52
N CYS A 46 2.00 4.68 -0.58
CA CYS A 46 1.29 5.93 -0.30
C CYS A 46 1.01 6.73 -1.58
N GLN A 47 -0.18 7.33 -1.68
CA GLN A 47 -0.61 8.17 -2.80
C GLN A 47 0.30 9.38 -3.09
N PHE A 48 1.11 9.81 -2.12
CA PHE A 48 2.04 10.92 -2.26
C PHE A 48 3.45 10.51 -2.68
N LEU A 49 3.73 9.20 -2.78
CA LEU A 49 5.04 8.70 -3.18
C LEU A 49 5.17 8.73 -4.70
N GLN A 50 6.25 9.33 -5.19
CA GLN A 50 6.58 9.42 -6.60
C GLN A 50 8.01 8.90 -6.85
N ARG A 51 8.26 8.44 -8.07
CA ARG A 51 9.61 8.15 -8.54
C ARG A 51 10.32 9.46 -8.88
N ASP A 52 11.58 9.56 -8.47
CA ASP A 52 12.49 10.66 -8.76
C ASP A 52 13.84 10.05 -9.18
N GLY A 53 13.96 9.72 -10.47
CA GLY A 53 15.07 8.95 -11.00
C GLY A 53 15.17 7.54 -10.39
N ASP A 54 16.31 7.24 -9.77
CA ASP A 54 16.58 6.00 -9.04
C ASP A 54 16.03 6.01 -7.60
N ARG A 55 15.55 7.17 -7.14
CA ARG A 55 15.04 7.40 -5.78
C ARG A 55 13.52 7.63 -5.79
N PHE A 56 12.99 7.90 -4.61
CA PHE A 56 11.61 8.30 -4.42
C PHE A 56 11.49 9.67 -3.75
N ALA A 57 10.47 10.42 -4.13
CA ALA A 57 10.12 11.69 -3.49
C ALA A 57 8.69 11.61 -2.95
N CYS A 58 8.48 12.19 -1.76
CA CYS A 58 7.13 12.45 -1.26
C CYS A 58 6.73 13.85 -1.70
N SER A 59 5.65 13.96 -2.47
CA SER A 59 5.17 15.25 -2.99
C SER A 59 4.71 16.23 -1.90
N VAL A 60 4.53 15.75 -0.66
CA VAL A 60 4.05 16.52 0.48
C VAL A 60 5.01 16.46 1.67
N TYR A 61 6.30 16.16 1.45
CA TYR A 61 7.21 15.79 2.55
C TYR A 61 7.23 16.78 3.72
N THR A 62 7.30 18.08 3.44
CA THR A 62 7.37 19.14 4.46
C THR A 62 6.13 19.21 5.35
N GLU A 63 4.95 18.96 4.78
CA GLU A 63 3.63 19.04 5.45
C GLU A 63 3.01 17.66 5.65
N ARG A 64 3.83 16.60 5.58
CA ARG A 64 3.34 15.21 5.48
C ARG A 64 2.49 14.77 6.66
N PHE A 65 2.75 15.26 7.87
CA PHE A 65 1.96 14.86 9.04
C PHE A 65 0.57 15.51 9.05
N GLU A 66 0.41 16.65 8.38
CA GLU A 66 -0.89 17.31 8.21
C GLU A 66 -1.67 16.64 7.07
N ARG A 67 -1.01 16.41 5.92
CA ARG A 67 -1.68 15.88 4.71
C ARG A 67 -1.80 14.37 4.65
N ALA A 68 -0.97 13.67 5.40
CA ALA A 68 -0.94 12.21 5.54
C ALA A 68 -0.86 11.87 7.04
N PRO A 69 -1.98 11.95 7.79
CA PRO A 69 -2.00 11.68 9.23
C PRO A 69 -1.63 10.23 9.59
N TRP A 70 -1.60 9.32 8.61
CA TRP A 70 -1.07 7.95 8.72
C TRP A 70 0.46 7.85 8.60
N CYS A 71 1.15 8.96 8.32
CA CYS A 71 2.60 8.99 8.18
C CYS A 71 3.27 8.99 9.56
N HIS A 72 4.40 8.29 9.68
CA HIS A 72 5.18 8.21 10.90
C HIS A 72 6.51 8.94 10.74
N THR A 73 6.97 9.60 11.81
CA THR A 73 8.38 9.98 11.95
C THR A 73 9.26 8.73 11.99
N ALA A 74 10.56 8.88 11.71
CA ALA A 74 11.49 7.76 11.78
C ALA A 74 11.50 7.06 13.16
N GLU A 75 11.43 7.85 14.24
CA GLU A 75 11.40 7.36 15.62
C GLU A 75 10.14 6.54 15.92
N GLN A 76 8.99 6.98 15.42
CA GLN A 76 7.73 6.23 15.55
C GLN A 76 7.72 4.97 14.67
N ALA A 77 8.31 5.05 13.48
CA ALA A 77 8.32 3.95 12.51
C ALA A 77 9.27 2.81 12.89
N GLN A 78 10.37 3.12 13.59
CA GLN A 78 11.40 2.14 13.97
C GLN A 78 10.83 0.99 14.82
N PRO A 79 10.21 1.20 15.99
CA PRO A 79 9.72 0.10 16.84
C PRO A 79 8.57 -0.70 16.20
N LEU A 80 7.96 -0.18 15.12
CA LEU A 80 6.90 -0.86 14.38
C LEU A 80 7.44 -1.71 13.21
N GLY A 81 8.76 -1.72 12.98
CA GLY A 81 9.37 -2.40 11.83
C GLY A 81 8.98 -1.75 10.50
N TYR A 82 8.56 -0.47 10.50
CA TYR A 82 8.04 0.22 9.30
C TYR A 82 9.14 0.81 8.42
N LEU A 83 10.36 0.86 8.92
CA LEU A 83 11.54 1.30 8.18
C LEU A 83 12.11 0.18 7.31
N ALA A 84 12.96 0.52 6.35
CA ALA A 84 13.76 -0.48 5.64
C ALA A 84 14.64 -1.25 6.62
N SER A 85 14.92 -2.52 6.34
CA SER A 85 15.83 -3.35 7.16
C SER A 85 17.26 -2.80 7.26
N ASP A 86 17.66 -1.98 6.29
CA ASP A 86 18.97 -1.32 6.22
C ASP A 86 18.86 0.21 6.39
N CYS A 87 17.80 0.69 7.05
CA CYS A 87 17.55 2.11 7.23
C CYS A 87 18.57 2.72 8.23
N PRO A 88 19.19 3.89 7.92
CA PRO A 88 20.10 4.56 8.86
C PRO A 88 19.49 4.92 10.21
N TYR A 89 18.17 5.12 10.26
CA TYR A 89 17.43 5.35 11.50
C TYR A 89 17.21 4.08 12.34
N GLY A 90 17.20 2.92 11.67
CA GLY A 90 16.91 1.64 12.28
C GLY A 90 18.19 0.96 12.72
N ALA A 91 18.78 1.38 13.83
CA ALA A 91 19.84 0.61 14.45
C ALA A 91 19.29 -0.78 14.85
N HIS A 92 19.55 -1.77 14.00
CA HIS A 92 19.52 -3.21 14.29
C HIS A 92 18.15 -3.89 14.59
N GLN A 93 17.07 -3.54 13.89
CA GLN A 93 15.79 -4.29 13.96
C GLN A 93 15.35 -4.87 12.61
N GLU A 94 14.51 -5.91 12.64
CA GLU A 94 13.88 -6.48 11.45
C GLU A 94 12.94 -5.45 10.80
N GLY A 95 13.42 -4.78 9.76
CA GLY A 95 12.63 -3.85 8.95
C GLY A 95 12.03 -4.49 7.70
N LYS A 96 11.35 -3.67 6.92
CA LYS A 96 10.79 -4.02 5.61
C LYS A 96 11.91 -4.40 4.64
N LYS A 97 11.73 -5.50 3.92
CA LYS A 97 12.68 -6.01 2.92
C LYS A 97 12.17 -5.70 1.52
N THR A 98 13.03 -5.14 0.67
CA THR A 98 12.78 -5.09 -0.77
C THR A 98 13.47 -6.29 -1.40
N LEU A 99 12.72 -7.10 -2.14
CA LEU A 99 13.24 -8.31 -2.76
C LEU A 99 13.67 -8.06 -4.21
N PRO A 100 14.67 -8.79 -4.72
CA PRO A 100 14.95 -8.87 -6.15
C PRO A 100 13.71 -9.35 -6.93
N ALA A 101 13.58 -8.93 -8.19
CA ALA A 101 12.38 -9.17 -8.99
C ALA A 101 11.98 -10.66 -9.09
N ALA A 102 12.95 -11.56 -9.28
CA ALA A 102 12.71 -13.00 -9.37
C ALA A 102 12.17 -13.59 -8.05
N GLU A 103 12.73 -13.17 -6.92
CA GLU A 103 12.27 -13.62 -5.61
C GLU A 103 10.91 -13.03 -5.26
N PHE A 104 10.70 -11.75 -5.55
CA PHE A 104 9.39 -11.11 -5.39
C PHE A 104 8.32 -11.85 -6.18
N ALA A 105 8.60 -12.22 -7.45
CA ALA A 105 7.67 -12.98 -8.28
C ALA A 105 7.33 -14.35 -7.68
N ARG A 106 8.31 -15.04 -7.09
CA ARG A 106 8.13 -16.33 -6.40
C ARG A 106 7.17 -16.22 -5.22
N VAL A 107 7.26 -15.16 -4.42
CA VAL A 107 6.45 -15.00 -3.20
C VAL A 107 5.16 -14.21 -3.39
N PHE A 108 4.97 -13.62 -4.57
CA PHE A 108 3.80 -12.82 -4.89
C PHE A 108 2.45 -13.53 -4.66
N PRO A 109 2.29 -14.84 -4.91
CA PRO A 109 1.04 -15.54 -4.55
C PRO A 109 0.69 -15.48 -3.06
N SER A 110 1.68 -15.61 -2.17
CA SER A 110 1.50 -15.46 -0.72
C SER A 110 1.16 -14.02 -0.34
N ILE A 111 1.83 -13.04 -0.96
CA ILE A 111 1.52 -11.61 -0.80
C ILE A 111 0.06 -11.35 -1.17
N LEU A 112 -0.37 -11.79 -2.35
CA LEU A 112 -1.73 -11.57 -2.86
C LEU A 112 -2.79 -12.23 -1.96
N ARG A 113 -2.52 -13.45 -1.47
CA ARG A 113 -3.39 -14.13 -0.49
C ARG A 113 -3.55 -13.27 0.78
N ASN A 114 -2.45 -12.77 1.32
CA ASN A 114 -2.45 -11.99 2.56
C ASN A 114 -3.15 -10.63 2.37
N LEU A 115 -2.91 -9.94 1.25
CA LEU A 115 -3.63 -8.69 0.91
C LEU A 115 -5.14 -8.89 0.79
N ARG A 116 -5.58 -10.04 0.27
CA ARG A 116 -7.02 -10.36 0.20
C ARG A 116 -7.62 -10.69 1.56
N ALA A 117 -6.84 -11.28 2.46
CA ALA A 117 -7.30 -11.66 3.80
C ALA A 117 -7.36 -10.46 4.76
N TRP A 118 -6.38 -9.56 4.67
CA TRP A 118 -6.24 -8.44 5.63
C TRP A 118 -6.72 -7.10 5.09
N GLY A 119 -6.93 -6.99 3.79
CA GLY A 119 -7.26 -5.72 3.15
C GLY A 119 -6.04 -4.80 3.00
N LEU A 120 -6.27 -3.67 2.34
CA LEU A 120 -5.26 -2.68 2.00
C LEU A 120 -5.62 -1.34 2.64
N PRO A 121 -4.64 -0.54 3.07
CA PRO A 121 -4.95 0.78 3.59
C PRO A 121 -5.59 1.69 2.53
N THR A 122 -6.45 2.60 2.95
CA THR A 122 -7.14 3.56 2.06
C THR A 122 -6.22 4.59 1.41
N TYR A 123 -5.08 4.89 2.04
CA TYR A 123 -4.13 5.92 1.64
C TYR A 123 -3.23 5.57 0.44
N ILE A 124 -3.39 4.39 -0.14
CA ILE A 124 -2.52 3.91 -1.22
C ILE A 124 -2.82 4.62 -2.55
N ASP A 125 -1.82 4.70 -3.41
CA ASP A 125 -2.06 4.94 -4.83
C ASP A 125 -2.77 3.73 -5.45
N ARG A 126 -4.09 3.86 -5.59
CA ARG A 126 -4.94 2.80 -6.15
C ARG A 126 -4.60 2.52 -7.61
N GLY A 127 -4.25 3.54 -8.39
CA GLY A 127 -3.96 3.41 -9.80
C GLY A 127 -2.65 2.65 -10.02
N ALA A 128 -1.59 3.06 -9.32
CA ALA A 128 -0.30 2.39 -9.36
C ALA A 128 -0.42 0.91 -8.94
N PHE A 129 -1.14 0.65 -7.85
CA PHE A 129 -1.29 -0.72 -7.36
C PHE A 129 -2.09 -1.62 -8.32
N LEU A 130 -3.22 -1.12 -8.85
CA LEU A 130 -4.04 -1.90 -9.80
C LEU A 130 -3.28 -2.15 -11.12
N SER A 131 -2.46 -1.21 -11.57
CA SER A 131 -1.58 -1.38 -12.74
C SER A 131 -0.51 -2.45 -12.49
N GLU A 132 0.11 -2.45 -11.31
CA GLU A 132 1.08 -3.47 -10.92
C GLU A 132 0.43 -4.86 -10.85
N LEU A 133 -0.75 -4.98 -10.22
CA LEU A 133 -1.50 -6.23 -10.17
C LEU A 133 -1.80 -6.75 -11.57
N TYR A 134 -2.27 -5.89 -12.48
CA TYR A 134 -2.55 -6.27 -13.86
C TYR A 134 -1.29 -6.78 -14.57
N THR A 135 -0.18 -6.07 -14.44
CA THR A 135 1.11 -6.44 -15.03
C THR A 135 1.57 -7.82 -14.54
N ARG A 136 1.36 -8.14 -13.26
CA ARG A 136 1.79 -9.41 -12.67
C ARG A 136 0.85 -10.58 -12.92
N THR A 137 -0.46 -10.34 -12.89
CA THR A 137 -1.44 -11.43 -12.93
C THR A 137 -2.15 -11.57 -14.27
N GLY A 138 -2.03 -10.59 -15.17
CA GLY A 138 -2.81 -10.53 -16.41
C GLY A 138 -4.32 -10.41 -16.19
N ARG A 139 -4.74 -9.99 -15.00
CA ARG A 139 -6.15 -9.95 -14.57
C ARG A 139 -6.51 -8.57 -14.07
N ARG A 140 -7.75 -8.15 -14.31
CA ARG A 140 -8.27 -6.90 -13.75
C ARG A 140 -8.74 -7.14 -12.32
N TRP A 141 -8.53 -6.12 -11.49
CA TRP A 141 -8.86 -6.13 -10.07
C TRP A 141 -9.62 -4.85 -9.71
N ALA A 142 -10.39 -4.93 -8.64
CA ALA A 142 -11.07 -3.79 -8.03
C ALA A 142 -10.74 -3.70 -6.55
N LEU A 143 -10.76 -2.48 -6.04
CA LEU A 143 -10.70 -2.15 -4.62
C LEU A 143 -12.08 -1.64 -4.19
N ASP A 144 -12.72 -2.35 -3.27
CA ASP A 144 -13.95 -1.91 -2.62
C ASP A 144 -13.66 -1.44 -1.20
N PRO A 145 -14.54 -0.64 -0.55
CA PRO A 145 -14.49 -0.47 0.89
C PRO A 145 -14.58 -1.82 1.63
N TRP A 146 -13.82 -1.96 2.71
CA TRP A 146 -13.92 -3.12 3.58
C TRP A 146 -15.17 -3.03 4.47
N PRO A 147 -15.99 -4.08 4.59
CA PRO A 147 -17.17 -4.04 5.45
C PRO A 147 -16.79 -3.83 6.92
N GLY A 148 -17.26 -2.72 7.51
CA GLY A 148 -17.03 -2.40 8.93
C GLY A 148 -15.65 -1.83 9.25
N ASP A 149 -14.80 -1.56 8.25
CA ASP A 149 -13.49 -0.91 8.45
C ASP A 149 -13.27 0.16 7.38
N ALA A 150 -13.47 1.42 7.76
CA ALA A 150 -13.35 2.57 6.86
C ALA A 150 -11.90 2.85 6.41
N GLU A 151 -10.91 2.32 7.12
CA GLU A 151 -9.48 2.51 6.83
C GLU A 151 -8.93 1.40 5.93
N ARG A 152 -9.79 0.44 5.53
CA ARG A 152 -9.40 -0.69 4.69
C ARG A 152 -10.18 -0.78 3.39
N LEU A 153 -9.49 -1.30 2.39
CA LEU A 153 -9.98 -1.66 1.09
C LEU A 153 -9.90 -3.18 0.90
N ARG A 154 -10.94 -3.76 0.31
CA ARG A 154 -10.98 -5.16 -0.07
C ARG A 154 -10.59 -5.32 -1.53
N LEU A 155 -9.62 -6.18 -1.79
CA LEU A 155 -9.19 -6.55 -3.14
C LEU A 155 -10.04 -7.70 -3.70
N ARG A 156 -10.69 -7.49 -4.85
CA ARG A 156 -11.43 -8.54 -5.57
C ARG A 156 -10.99 -8.64 -7.03
N PRO A 157 -10.94 -9.85 -7.60
CA PRO A 157 -10.80 -10.01 -9.05
C PRO A 157 -12.06 -9.50 -9.73
N ILE A 158 -11.90 -8.80 -10.85
CA ILE A 158 -13.01 -8.50 -11.76
C ILE A 158 -13.03 -9.65 -12.77
N GLY A 159 -14.07 -10.49 -12.72
CA GLY A 159 -14.28 -11.47 -13.77
C GLY A 159 -14.40 -10.78 -15.13
N PHE A 160 -13.95 -11.44 -16.20
CA PHE A 160 -14.44 -11.08 -17.53
C PHE A 160 -15.95 -11.30 -17.51
N SER A 161 -16.73 -10.25 -17.26
CA SER A 161 -18.12 -10.25 -17.68
C SER A 161 -18.06 -10.39 -19.20
N GLN A 162 -18.28 -11.58 -19.75
CA GLN A 162 -18.73 -11.65 -21.14
C GLN A 162 -19.94 -10.72 -21.24
N PRO A 163 -20.05 -9.86 -22.26
CA PRO A 163 -21.30 -9.17 -22.51
C PRO A 163 -22.38 -10.26 -22.59
N ARG A 164 -23.37 -10.21 -21.69
CA ARG A 164 -24.59 -10.99 -21.86
C ARG A 164 -25.19 -10.52 -23.17
N VAL A 165 -24.92 -11.24 -24.25
CA VAL A 165 -25.78 -11.20 -25.42
C VAL A 165 -27.11 -11.70 -24.88
N ALA A 166 -28.07 -10.79 -24.69
CA ALA A 166 -29.41 -11.18 -24.33
C ALA A 166 -29.89 -12.10 -25.45
N SER A 167 -29.93 -13.41 -25.19
CA SER A 167 -30.59 -14.36 -26.07
C SER A 167 -32.06 -13.96 -26.13
N LEU A 168 -32.41 -13.18 -27.15
CA LEU A 168 -33.77 -13.03 -27.64
C LEU A 168 -34.20 -14.42 -28.13
N GLN A 169 -34.68 -15.25 -27.20
CA GLN A 169 -35.54 -16.37 -27.56
C GLN A 169 -36.88 -15.78 -27.97
N ALA A 170 -37.00 -15.43 -29.25
CA ALA A 170 -38.28 -15.32 -29.91
C ALA A 170 -38.95 -16.69 -29.82
N ARG A 171 -39.94 -16.79 -28.94
CA ARG A 171 -40.91 -17.87 -28.92
C ARG A 171 -41.87 -17.62 -30.09
N ASP A 172 -41.56 -18.16 -31.26
CA ASP A 172 -42.58 -18.35 -32.29
C ASP A 172 -43.47 -19.52 -31.88
N ARG A 173 -44.67 -19.19 -31.42
CA ARG A 173 -45.82 -20.11 -31.41
C ARG A 173 -46.35 -20.18 -32.84
N PRO A 174 -46.61 -21.37 -33.40
CA PRO A 174 -47.48 -21.47 -34.55
C PRO A 174 -48.93 -21.47 -34.05
N ASP A 175 -49.70 -20.46 -34.45
CA ASP A 175 -51.16 -20.53 -34.48
C ASP A 175 -51.60 -20.13 -35.90
N GLN A 176 -51.81 -21.17 -36.73
CA GLN A 176 -52.88 -21.39 -37.73
C GLN A 176 -52.43 -22.33 -38.84
#